data_AF-A0A838MZP9-F1
#
_entry.id   AF-A0A838MZP9-F1
#
_cell.length_a   1.000
_cell.length_b   1.000
_cell.length_c   1.000
_cell.angle_alpha   90.00
_cell.angle_beta   90.00
_cell.angle_gamma   90.00
#
_symmetry.space_group_name_H-M   'P 1'
#
loop_
_entity.id
_entity.type
_entity.pdbx_description
1 polymer ?
#
loop_
_entity_poly.entity_id
_entity_poly.type
_entity_poly.pdbx_seq_one_letter_code
_entity_poly.pdbx_strand_id
1 'polypeptide(L)'
;MIASDFPELSAEDLAAQVRASAEEYRAAQTVAGGFAALPIAPAEGAEPLSDEQHFLPPLNLQPDFRPHADARYHVSDLLAFHDLHFVQNAFQALRGRAPEPTELNEYLAALRGGWLTKLEILEALRAAAQRQGQAVRVQGLARGRAKGWARRLLRVPILGWLLRVLRSLWRVPLLMEHQQRFEAYALGQQQEIASYLNLALERIAQQQQKTLTQQQQIFAGQESLVAQQQNARELQERTQAETASLTAGLANLAADLTRLAADFAKIAHLSDLVGDTAAATAQTSSVTAQTSAAVAQLSADMAGVSDRMVQTSAGISAMFDDLASASESIVMLADVLAGLAAHSPELAVPDRLLRKQQEIEALAQSLAQAQAAAAATNRELIVQEQFFIVEAQKAALAEMQRRIDELHEQQKQMLNAE
;
A
#
# COMPACT_ATOMS: atom_id res chain seq x y z
N MET A 1 -15.88 -37.83 -35.32
CA MET A 1 -14.79 -38.65 -34.76
C MET A 1 -13.69 -37.69 -34.34
N ILE A 2 -13.69 -37.29 -33.07
CA ILE A 2 -12.62 -36.48 -32.50
C ILE A 2 -11.79 -37.47 -31.69
N ALA A 3 -10.62 -37.84 -32.21
CA ALA A 3 -9.64 -38.63 -31.48
C ALA A 3 -9.08 -37.73 -30.39
N SER A 4 -9.59 -37.90 -29.17
CA SER A 4 -9.06 -37.23 -27.99
C SER A 4 -7.77 -37.92 -27.58
N ASP A 5 -6.66 -37.34 -28.01
CA ASP A 5 -5.30 -37.71 -27.66
C ASP A 5 -5.03 -37.22 -26.23
N PHE A 6 -5.51 -37.97 -25.24
CA PHE A 6 -5.18 -37.73 -23.84
C PHE A 6 -3.87 -38.47 -23.56
N PRO A 7 -2.79 -37.78 -23.18
CA PRO A 7 -1.56 -38.46 -22.78
C PRO A 7 -1.88 -39.33 -21.56
N GLU A 8 -1.58 -40.63 -21.65
CA GLU A 8 -1.61 -41.53 -20.51
C GLU A 8 -0.57 -41.04 -19.50
N LEU A 9 -1.01 -40.20 -18.55
CA LEU A 9 -0.21 -39.84 -17.38
C LEU A 9 0.05 -41.12 -16.61
N SER A 10 1.31 -41.56 -16.61
CA SER A 10 1.71 -42.74 -15.88
C SER A 10 1.45 -42.53 -14.38
N ALA A 11 1.12 -43.61 -13.67
CA ALA A 11 0.93 -43.55 -12.21
C ALA A 11 2.18 -43.00 -11.48
N GLU A 12 3.36 -43.15 -12.09
CA GLU A 12 4.61 -42.56 -11.59
C GLU A 12 4.67 -41.04 -11.75
N ASP A 13 4.20 -40.50 -12.88
CA ASP A 13 4.15 -39.04 -13.09
C ASP A 13 3.18 -38.37 -12.12
N LEU A 14 2.04 -39.01 -11.85
CA LEU A 14 1.05 -38.51 -10.90
C LEU A 14 1.58 -38.57 -9.46
N ALA A 15 2.30 -39.63 -9.09
CA ALA A 15 2.95 -39.74 -7.79
C ALA A 15 4.10 -38.71 -7.63
N ALA A 16 4.86 -38.46 -8.69
CA ALA A 16 5.92 -37.46 -8.71
C ALA A 16 5.33 -36.04 -8.58
N GLN A 17 4.23 -35.75 -9.29
CA GLN A 17 3.55 -34.47 -9.22
C GLN A 17 2.95 -34.24 -7.83
N VAL A 18 2.34 -35.25 -7.20
CA VAL A 18 1.83 -35.15 -5.82
C VAL A 18 2.94 -34.89 -4.81
N ARG A 19 4.12 -35.53 -4.95
CA ARG A 19 5.27 -35.25 -4.07
C ARG A 19 5.81 -33.83 -4.28
N ALA A 20 5.97 -33.40 -5.53
CA ALA A 20 6.44 -32.05 -5.84
C ALA A 20 5.49 -30.98 -5.28
N SER A 21 4.17 -31.15 -5.46
CA SER A 21 3.18 -30.25 -4.86
C SER A 21 3.22 -30.28 -3.34
N ALA A 22 3.36 -31.46 -2.71
CA ALA A 22 3.45 -31.57 -1.26
C ALA A 22 4.68 -30.88 -0.68
N GLU A 23 5.83 -30.92 -1.38
CA GLU A 23 7.05 -30.21 -0.98
C GLU A 23 6.90 -28.69 -1.15
N GLU A 24 6.25 -28.23 -2.22
CA GLU A 24 5.95 -26.81 -2.44
C GLU A 24 5.01 -26.25 -1.37
N TYR A 25 3.97 -26.99 -0.96
CA TYR A 25 3.11 -26.63 0.16
C TYR A 25 3.86 -26.60 1.50
N ARG A 26 4.82 -27.52 1.71
CA ARG A 26 5.62 -27.57 2.94
C ARG A 26 6.57 -26.39 3.03
N ALA A 27 7.18 -26.00 1.91
CA ALA A 27 8.07 -24.84 1.81
C ALA A 27 7.32 -23.51 1.97
N ALA A 28 6.10 -23.40 1.41
CA ALA A 28 5.24 -22.24 1.60
C ALA A 28 4.80 -22.08 3.08
N GLN A 29 4.56 -23.18 3.80
CA GLN A 29 4.21 -23.14 5.22
C GLN A 29 5.39 -22.74 6.13
N THR A 30 6.64 -23.08 5.79
CA THR A 30 7.80 -22.66 6.59
C THR A 30 8.16 -21.18 6.41
N VAL A 31 7.90 -20.59 5.23
CA VAL A 31 8.14 -19.15 5.00
C VAL A 31 7.03 -18.28 5.60
N ALA A 32 5.82 -18.83 5.77
CA ALA A 32 4.72 -18.19 6.52
C ALA A 32 4.83 -18.36 8.06
N GLY A 33 6.03 -18.66 8.58
CA GLY A 33 6.37 -18.86 10.00
C GLY A 33 6.28 -17.62 10.90
N GLY A 34 5.27 -16.77 10.69
CA GLY A 34 4.94 -15.62 11.53
C GLY A 34 3.45 -15.47 11.83
N PHE A 35 2.57 -16.19 11.12
CA PHE A 35 1.23 -16.44 11.64
C PHE A 35 1.35 -17.63 12.55
N ALA A 36 1.56 -17.35 13.84
CA ALA A 36 1.24 -18.28 14.92
C ALA A 36 -0.05 -18.98 14.50
N ALA A 37 0.01 -20.30 14.31
CA ALA A 37 -1.16 -21.11 14.14
C ALA A 37 -2.14 -20.60 15.19
N LEU A 38 -3.20 -19.91 14.74
CA LEU A 38 -4.33 -19.62 15.62
C LEU A 38 -4.58 -20.97 16.26
N PRO A 39 -4.49 -21.10 17.59
CA PRO A 39 -4.80 -22.36 18.22
C PRO A 39 -6.20 -22.66 17.73
N ILE A 40 -6.31 -23.63 16.82
CA ILE A 40 -7.56 -24.32 16.60
C ILE A 40 -7.68 -25.01 17.94
N ALA A 41 -8.26 -24.28 18.90
CA ALA A 41 -8.63 -24.81 20.18
C ALA A 41 -9.36 -26.08 19.80
N PRO A 42 -8.85 -27.26 20.21
CA PRO A 42 -9.56 -28.51 19.95
C PRO A 42 -10.96 -28.22 20.45
N ALA A 43 -11.95 -28.22 19.55
CA ALA A 43 -13.28 -27.75 19.87
C ALA A 43 -13.68 -28.40 21.20
N GLU A 44 -13.68 -27.62 22.28
CA GLU A 44 -14.02 -28.10 23.61
C GLU A 44 -15.50 -28.46 23.51
N GLY A 45 -15.78 -29.73 23.20
CA GLY A 45 -17.09 -30.16 22.73
C GLY A 45 -17.07 -31.16 21.57
N ALA A 46 -15.90 -31.51 21.02
CA ALA A 46 -15.74 -32.76 20.28
C ALA A 46 -15.80 -33.90 21.30
N GLU A 47 -17.02 -34.22 21.75
CA GLU A 47 -17.29 -35.45 22.47
C GLU A 47 -16.62 -36.58 21.68
N PRO A 48 -15.82 -37.44 22.35
CA PRO A 48 -15.27 -38.61 21.68
C PRO A 48 -16.45 -39.29 21.01
N LEU A 49 -16.33 -39.53 19.70
CA LEU A 49 -17.34 -40.22 18.91
C LEU A 49 -17.66 -41.53 19.62
N SER A 50 -18.67 -41.48 20.50
CA SER A 50 -19.08 -42.59 21.32
C SER A 50 -19.39 -43.71 20.36
N ASP A 51 -18.89 -44.91 20.65
CA ASP A 51 -19.09 -46.16 19.89
C ASP A 51 -20.59 -46.52 19.63
N GLU A 52 -21.53 -45.64 19.96
CA GLU A 52 -22.94 -45.67 19.57
C GLU A 52 -23.17 -45.62 18.04
N GLN A 53 -22.12 -45.50 17.22
CA GLN A 53 -22.21 -45.73 15.77
C GLN A 53 -22.34 -47.22 15.39
N HIS A 54 -22.71 -48.11 16.32
CA HIS A 54 -23.25 -49.42 15.95
C HIS A 54 -24.61 -49.21 15.28
N PHE A 55 -24.53 -48.99 13.97
CA PHE A 55 -25.55 -48.37 13.12
C PHE A 55 -26.90 -49.09 13.08
N LEU A 56 -26.96 -50.33 13.55
CA LEU A 56 -28.18 -51.08 13.71
C LEU A 56 -28.05 -52.01 14.93
N PRO A 57 -29.12 -52.16 15.74
CA PRO A 57 -29.12 -53.17 16.79
C PRO A 57 -28.86 -54.54 16.14
N PRO A 58 -27.96 -55.37 16.69
CA PRO A 58 -27.60 -56.64 16.08
C PRO A 58 -28.86 -57.48 15.85
N LEU A 59 -29.01 -57.98 14.62
CA LEU A 59 -30.13 -58.85 14.25
C LEU A 59 -30.00 -60.18 15.02
N ASN A 60 -30.67 -60.27 16.15
CA ASN A 60 -30.62 -61.44 17.01
C ASN A 60 -31.77 -62.38 16.67
N LEU A 61 -31.53 -63.32 15.75
CA LEU A 61 -32.54 -64.28 15.26
C LEU A 61 -32.85 -65.40 16.27
N GLN A 62 -32.11 -65.46 17.38
CA GLN A 62 -32.28 -66.46 18.43
C GLN A 62 -32.51 -65.76 19.77
N PRO A 63 -33.31 -66.36 20.67
CA PRO A 63 -33.53 -65.79 21.99
C PRO A 63 -32.19 -65.70 22.75
N ASP A 64 -32.03 -64.72 23.63
CA ASP A 64 -30.82 -64.67 24.46
C ASP A 64 -30.78 -65.83 25.44
N PHE A 65 -29.64 -66.54 25.49
CA PHE A 65 -29.44 -67.60 26.46
C PHE A 65 -29.20 -67.01 27.85
N ARG A 66 -30.10 -67.32 28.77
CA ARG A 66 -29.96 -66.95 30.19
C ARG A 66 -29.65 -68.20 31.01
N PRO A 67 -28.38 -68.38 31.46
CA PRO A 67 -28.03 -69.50 32.30
C PRO A 67 -28.84 -69.46 33.60
N HIS A 68 -29.41 -70.61 33.97
CA HIS A 68 -30.21 -70.74 35.18
C HIS A 68 -29.28 -70.92 36.39
N ALA A 69 -29.48 -70.11 37.43
CA ALA A 69 -28.68 -70.16 38.66
C ALA A 69 -28.69 -71.55 39.33
N ASP A 70 -29.80 -72.28 39.21
CA ASP A 70 -29.97 -73.62 39.83
C ASP A 70 -29.32 -74.76 39.03
N ALA A 71 -28.71 -74.48 37.88
CA ALA A 71 -28.16 -75.47 36.95
C ALA A 71 -29.17 -76.59 36.58
N ARG A 72 -30.45 -76.23 36.51
CA ARG A 72 -31.56 -77.10 36.08
C ARG A 72 -32.08 -76.58 34.75
N TYR A 73 -31.97 -77.42 33.73
CA TYR A 73 -32.41 -77.09 32.37
C TYR A 73 -33.37 -78.17 31.89
N HIS A 74 -34.41 -77.79 31.16
CA HIS A 74 -35.18 -78.74 30.38
C HIS A 74 -34.54 -78.91 28.99
N VAL A 75 -34.70 -80.09 28.38
CA VAL A 75 -34.18 -80.33 27.03
C VAL A 75 -34.74 -79.33 26.02
N SER A 76 -36.00 -78.90 26.18
CA SER A 76 -36.61 -77.88 25.31
C SER A 76 -35.84 -76.56 25.30
N ASP A 77 -35.33 -76.14 26.46
CA ASP A 77 -34.68 -74.85 26.64
C ASP A 77 -33.39 -74.79 25.83
N LEU A 78 -32.65 -75.91 25.79
CA LEU A 78 -31.42 -76.02 25.02
C LEU A 78 -31.69 -76.33 23.54
N LEU A 79 -32.77 -77.05 23.21
CA LEU A 79 -33.11 -77.38 21.83
C LEU A 79 -33.68 -76.20 21.03
N ALA A 80 -34.12 -75.13 21.70
CA ALA A 80 -34.57 -73.89 21.07
C ALA A 80 -33.47 -73.17 20.27
N PHE A 81 -32.20 -73.42 20.60
CA PHE A 81 -31.06 -72.84 19.90
C PHE A 81 -30.63 -73.69 18.70
N HIS A 82 -29.98 -73.08 17.71
CA HIS A 82 -29.52 -73.75 16.51
C HIS A 82 -28.01 -73.59 16.29
N ASP A 83 -27.42 -74.59 15.64
CA ASP A 83 -26.04 -74.57 15.13
C ASP A 83 -24.98 -74.12 16.16
N LEU A 84 -24.25 -73.03 15.89
CA LEU A 84 -23.21 -72.46 16.75
C LEU A 84 -23.73 -72.12 18.16
N HIS A 85 -24.83 -71.37 18.24
CA HIS A 85 -25.43 -70.96 19.51
C HIS A 85 -25.91 -72.16 20.31
N PHE A 86 -26.43 -73.20 19.66
CA PHE A 86 -26.77 -74.45 20.34
C PHE A 86 -25.56 -75.05 21.06
N VAL A 87 -24.42 -75.18 20.37
CA VAL A 87 -23.21 -75.77 20.97
C VAL A 87 -22.68 -74.88 22.09
N GLN A 88 -22.56 -73.57 21.87
CA GLN A 88 -22.10 -72.62 22.89
C GLN A 88 -22.98 -72.63 24.15
N ASN A 89 -24.29 -72.54 23.97
CA ASN A 89 -25.25 -72.52 25.08
C ASN A 89 -25.31 -73.88 25.78
N ALA A 90 -25.18 -74.99 25.04
CA ALA A 90 -25.08 -76.32 25.65
C ALA A 90 -23.82 -76.46 26.52
N PHE A 91 -22.67 -75.95 26.07
CA PHE A 91 -21.44 -75.92 26.87
C PHE A 91 -21.59 -75.04 28.11
N GLN A 92 -22.13 -73.82 27.94
CA GLN A 92 -22.33 -72.90 29.05
C GLN A 92 -23.31 -73.47 30.07
N ALA A 93 -24.42 -74.07 29.63
CA ALA A 93 -25.42 -74.70 30.50
C ALA A 93 -24.88 -75.93 31.24
N LEU A 94 -24.15 -76.82 30.55
CA LEU A 94 -23.73 -78.11 31.09
C LEU A 94 -22.38 -78.10 31.79
N ARG A 95 -21.45 -77.24 31.35
CA ARG A 95 -20.08 -77.16 31.89
C ARG A 95 -19.79 -75.87 32.65
N GLY A 96 -20.71 -74.90 32.60
CA GLY A 96 -20.53 -73.61 33.27
C GLY A 96 -19.45 -72.72 32.63
N ARG A 97 -18.94 -73.05 31.44
CA ARG A 97 -17.93 -72.28 30.71
C ARG A 97 -18.21 -72.30 29.21
N ALA A 98 -17.65 -71.32 28.49
CA ALA A 98 -17.64 -71.33 27.03
C ALA A 98 -16.81 -72.51 26.48
N PRO A 99 -17.17 -73.06 25.31
CA PRO A 99 -16.36 -74.08 24.65
C PRO A 99 -15.03 -73.49 24.18
N GLU A 100 -13.96 -74.29 24.26
CA GLU A 100 -12.71 -73.94 23.59
C GLU A 100 -12.91 -73.97 22.06
N PRO A 101 -12.20 -73.16 21.25
CA PRO A 101 -12.39 -73.11 19.80
C PRO A 101 -12.28 -74.47 19.10
N THR A 102 -11.39 -75.34 19.58
CA THR A 102 -11.23 -76.72 19.09
C THR A 102 -12.42 -77.61 19.43
N GLU A 103 -12.86 -77.60 20.69
CA GLU A 103 -14.06 -78.33 21.14
C GLU A 103 -15.30 -77.87 20.35
N LEU A 104 -15.46 -76.56 20.18
CA LEU A 104 -16.57 -75.96 19.45
C LEU A 104 -16.64 -76.45 18.00
N ASN A 105 -15.51 -76.40 17.28
CA ASN A 105 -15.44 -76.82 15.89
C ASN A 105 -15.69 -78.33 15.73
N GLU A 106 -15.20 -79.15 16.65
CA GLU A 106 -15.44 -80.60 16.64
C GLU A 106 -16.93 -80.93 16.77
N TYR A 107 -17.61 -80.38 17.78
CA TYR A 107 -19.03 -80.61 17.99
C TYR A 107 -19.89 -79.99 16.88
N LEU A 108 -19.49 -78.84 16.33
CA LEU A 108 -20.16 -78.23 15.18
C LEU A 108 -20.04 -79.08 13.91
N ALA A 109 -18.85 -79.56 13.59
CA ALA A 109 -18.63 -80.44 12.44
C ALA A 109 -19.44 -81.73 12.58
N ALA A 110 -19.48 -82.31 13.78
CA ALA A 110 -20.29 -83.50 14.07
C ALA A 110 -21.80 -83.23 13.95
N LEU A 111 -22.28 -82.06 14.40
CA LEU A 111 -23.68 -81.67 14.30
C LEU A 111 -24.09 -81.42 12.85
N ARG A 112 -23.32 -80.64 12.10
CA ARG A 112 -23.59 -80.29 10.69
C ARG A 112 -23.44 -81.49 9.76
N GLY A 113 -22.48 -82.37 10.03
CA GLY A 113 -22.31 -83.64 9.30
C GLY A 113 -23.35 -84.71 9.64
N GLY A 114 -24.23 -84.46 10.62
CA GLY A 114 -25.25 -85.41 11.06
C GLY A 114 -24.69 -86.63 11.80
N TRP A 115 -23.40 -86.62 12.15
CA TRP A 115 -22.73 -87.68 12.92
C TRP A 115 -23.24 -87.73 14.36
N LEU A 116 -23.53 -86.56 14.93
CA LEU A 116 -24.13 -86.40 16.26
C LEU A 116 -25.40 -85.55 16.16
N THR A 117 -26.45 -86.02 16.81
CA THR A 117 -27.69 -85.27 17.02
C THR A 117 -27.55 -84.32 18.21
N LYS A 118 -28.34 -83.22 18.25
CA LYS A 118 -28.35 -82.28 19.39
C LYS A 118 -28.47 -82.99 20.74
N LEU A 119 -29.32 -84.03 20.83
CA LEU A 119 -29.48 -84.82 22.05
C LEU A 119 -28.22 -85.61 22.45
N GLU A 120 -27.51 -86.19 21.48
CA GLU A 120 -26.27 -86.92 21.73
C GLU A 120 -25.15 -85.98 22.20
N ILE A 121 -25.11 -84.76 21.65
CA ILE A 121 -24.18 -83.72 22.12
C ILE A 121 -24.48 -83.36 23.57
N LEU A 122 -25.76 -83.13 23.92
CA LEU A 122 -26.16 -82.88 25.32
C LEU A 122 -25.80 -84.05 26.25
N GLU A 123 -25.97 -85.29 25.80
CA GLU A 123 -25.57 -86.49 26.55
C GLU A 123 -24.05 -86.58 26.75
N ALA A 124 -23.27 -86.35 25.69
CA ALA A 124 -21.80 -86.37 25.73
C ALA A 124 -21.25 -85.29 26.67
N LEU A 125 -21.77 -84.06 26.55
CA LEU A 125 -21.38 -82.93 27.40
C LEU A 125 -21.76 -83.15 28.86
N ARG A 126 -22.96 -83.68 29.12
CA ARG A 126 -23.37 -84.03 30.49
C ARG A 126 -22.48 -85.11 31.09
N ALA A 127 -22.13 -86.14 30.31
CA ALA A 127 -21.22 -87.19 30.77
C ALA A 127 -19.81 -86.64 31.06
N ALA A 128 -19.33 -85.71 30.24
CA ALA A 128 -18.06 -85.02 30.48
C ALA A 128 -18.12 -84.17 31.76
N ALA A 129 -19.19 -83.39 31.98
CA ALA A 129 -19.39 -82.59 33.18
C ALA A 129 -19.47 -83.45 34.45
N GLN A 130 -20.14 -84.61 34.38
CA GLN A 130 -20.25 -85.54 35.50
C GLN A 130 -18.89 -86.10 35.94
N ARG A 131 -17.96 -86.34 34.99
CA ARG A 131 -16.57 -86.75 35.32
C ARG A 131 -15.80 -85.64 36.04
N GLN A 132 -16.21 -84.38 35.87
CA GLN A 132 -15.60 -83.22 36.52
C GLN A 132 -16.29 -82.85 37.84
N GLY A 133 -17.21 -83.68 38.35
CA GLY A 133 -17.92 -83.43 39.61
C GLY A 133 -19.04 -82.39 39.52
N GLN A 134 -19.35 -81.86 38.33
CA GLN A 134 -20.44 -80.92 38.14
C GLN A 134 -21.78 -81.66 37.98
N ALA A 135 -22.72 -81.39 38.88
CA ALA A 135 -24.03 -82.05 38.91
C ALA A 135 -25.12 -81.22 38.19
N VAL A 136 -24.98 -80.98 36.89
CA VAL A 136 -26.03 -80.32 36.10
C VAL A 136 -27.16 -81.29 35.79
N ARG A 137 -28.41 -80.90 36.09
CA ARG A 137 -29.60 -81.74 35.87
C ARG A 137 -30.36 -81.27 34.64
N VAL A 138 -30.25 -82.03 33.55
CA VAL A 138 -31.08 -81.84 32.35
C VAL A 138 -32.29 -82.76 32.38
N GLN A 139 -33.48 -82.18 32.57
CA GLN A 139 -34.76 -82.91 32.58
C GLN A 139 -35.17 -83.28 31.15
N GLY A 140 -35.62 -84.51 30.94
CA GLY A 140 -36.05 -85.01 29.62
C GLY A 140 -35.03 -85.87 28.86
N LEU A 141 -33.75 -85.85 29.25
CA LEU A 141 -32.69 -86.63 28.60
C LEU A 141 -32.82 -88.15 28.83
N ALA A 142 -33.48 -88.58 29.90
CA ALA A 142 -33.53 -89.98 30.33
C ALA A 142 -34.22 -90.93 29.32
N ARG A 143 -35.10 -90.41 28.45
CA ARG A 143 -35.76 -91.19 27.40
C ARG A 143 -34.79 -91.65 26.29
N GLY A 144 -33.60 -91.06 26.20
CA GLY A 144 -32.56 -91.44 25.22
C GLY A 144 -31.94 -92.83 25.45
N ARG A 145 -31.93 -93.34 26.68
CA ARG A 145 -31.31 -94.65 27.01
C ARG A 145 -31.94 -95.83 26.29
N ALA A 146 -33.26 -95.78 26.01
CA ALA A 146 -33.96 -96.80 25.24
C ALA A 146 -33.39 -96.93 23.80
N LYS A 147 -32.91 -95.83 23.23
CA LYS A 147 -32.31 -95.77 21.89
C LYS A 147 -30.91 -96.39 21.83
N GLY A 148 -30.16 -96.36 22.94
CA GLY A 148 -28.88 -97.03 23.07
C GLY A 148 -29.00 -98.55 22.98
N TRP A 149 -30.10 -99.11 23.49
CA TRP A 149 -30.41 -100.54 23.37
C TRP A 149 -30.76 -100.93 21.92
N ALA A 150 -31.50 -100.06 21.20
CA ALA A 150 -31.79 -100.26 19.79
C ALA A 150 -30.53 -100.33 18.91
N ARG A 151 -29.47 -99.56 19.20
CA ARG A 151 -28.19 -99.63 18.45
C ARG A 151 -27.48 -100.98 18.60
N ARG A 152 -27.67 -101.68 19.72
CA ARG A 152 -27.14 -103.05 19.88
C ARG A 152 -27.92 -104.05 19.03
N LEU A 153 -29.24 -103.90 18.90
CA LEU A 153 -30.06 -104.72 18.01
C LEU A 153 -29.76 -104.47 16.52
N LEU A 154 -29.35 -103.25 16.16
CA LEU A 154 -29.07 -102.84 14.77
C LEU A 154 -27.72 -103.33 14.19
N ARG A 155 -26.92 -104.11 14.93
CA ARG A 155 -25.67 -104.72 14.42
C ARG A 155 -25.89 -105.94 13.53
N VAL A 156 -27.13 -106.42 13.37
CA VAL A 156 -27.45 -107.51 12.44
C VAL A 156 -27.58 -106.92 11.02
N PRO A 157 -26.68 -107.26 10.06
CA PRO A 157 -26.56 -106.55 8.78
C PRO A 157 -27.82 -106.57 7.91
N ILE A 158 -28.61 -107.65 7.98
CA ILE A 158 -29.82 -107.84 7.15
C ILE A 158 -31.04 -107.15 7.77
N LEU A 159 -31.30 -107.36 9.08
CA LEU A 159 -32.35 -106.62 9.79
C LEU A 159 -32.11 -105.11 9.72
N GLY A 160 -30.84 -104.69 9.77
CA GLY A 160 -30.46 -103.29 9.69
C GLY A 160 -30.80 -102.61 8.36
N TRP A 161 -30.93 -103.36 7.25
CA TRP A 161 -31.39 -102.82 5.96
C TRP A 161 -32.92 -102.75 5.89
N LEU A 162 -33.62 -103.82 6.27
CA LEU A 162 -35.08 -103.89 6.22
C LEU A 162 -35.74 -102.88 7.18
N LEU A 163 -35.22 -102.77 8.41
CA LEU A 163 -35.66 -101.74 9.35
C LEU A 163 -35.36 -100.34 8.81
N ARG A 164 -34.31 -100.17 7.99
CA ARG A 164 -33.95 -98.87 7.40
C ARG A 164 -35.00 -98.41 6.40
N VAL A 165 -35.45 -99.31 5.51
CA VAL A 165 -36.48 -99.02 4.49
C VAL A 165 -37.84 -98.82 5.14
N LEU A 166 -38.22 -99.69 6.09
CA LEU A 166 -39.50 -99.56 6.78
C LEU A 166 -39.55 -98.27 7.61
N ARG A 167 -38.44 -97.94 8.29
CA ARG A 167 -38.30 -96.67 9.01
C ARG A 167 -38.27 -95.48 8.05
N SER A 168 -37.65 -95.57 6.87
CA SER A 168 -37.68 -94.44 5.93
C SER A 168 -39.09 -94.16 5.44
N LEU A 169 -39.86 -95.20 5.10
CA LEU A 169 -41.23 -95.05 4.60
C LEU A 169 -42.17 -94.45 5.66
N TRP A 170 -42.08 -94.90 6.92
CA TRP A 170 -42.88 -94.34 8.01
C TRP A 170 -42.45 -92.91 8.38
N ARG A 171 -41.20 -92.53 8.08
CA ARG A 171 -40.68 -91.21 8.41
C ARG A 171 -41.08 -90.14 7.40
N VAL A 172 -41.51 -90.50 6.19
CA VAL A 172 -41.95 -89.54 5.15
C VAL A 172 -43.11 -88.64 5.61
N PRO A 173 -44.25 -89.15 6.15
CA PRO A 173 -45.34 -88.28 6.60
C PRO A 173 -44.93 -87.38 7.78
N LEU A 174 -44.05 -87.87 8.65
CA LEU A 174 -43.47 -87.04 9.72
C LEU A 174 -42.52 -85.97 9.17
N LEU A 175 -41.80 -86.27 8.08
CA LEU A 175 -40.97 -85.30 7.37
C LEU A 175 -41.82 -84.18 6.75
N MET A 176 -43.01 -84.48 6.23
CA MET A 176 -43.93 -83.46 5.69
C MET A 176 -44.38 -82.47 6.75
N GLU A 177 -44.70 -82.92 7.96
CA GLU A 177 -45.05 -82.02 9.08
C GLU A 177 -43.84 -81.15 9.48
N HIS A 178 -42.64 -81.71 9.48
CA HIS A 178 -41.42 -80.94 9.70
C HIS A 178 -41.13 -79.95 8.58
N GLN A 179 -41.42 -80.31 7.32
CA GLN A 179 -41.25 -79.42 6.19
C GLN A 179 -42.24 -78.26 6.27
N GLN A 180 -43.51 -78.50 6.55
CA GLN A 180 -44.51 -77.44 6.74
C GLN A 180 -44.16 -76.50 7.89
N ARG A 181 -43.71 -77.05 9.03
CA ARG A 181 -43.23 -76.23 10.17
C ARG A 181 -41.99 -75.43 9.82
N PHE A 182 -41.07 -76.04 9.06
CA PHE A 182 -39.87 -75.35 8.60
C PHE A 182 -40.20 -74.25 7.60
N GLU A 183 -41.13 -74.48 6.67
CA GLU A 183 -41.60 -73.47 5.71
C GLU A 183 -42.26 -72.30 6.45
N ALA A 184 -43.15 -72.57 7.40
CA ALA A 184 -43.77 -71.52 8.22
C ALA A 184 -42.73 -70.73 9.04
N TYR A 185 -41.76 -71.43 9.63
CA TYR A 185 -40.67 -70.79 10.38
C TYR A 185 -39.76 -69.96 9.46
N ALA A 186 -39.36 -70.51 8.31
CA ALA A 186 -38.50 -69.84 7.34
C ALA A 186 -39.17 -68.61 6.76
N LEU A 187 -40.48 -68.68 6.45
CA LEU A 187 -41.26 -67.52 5.99
C LEU A 187 -41.36 -66.45 7.08
N GLY A 188 -41.60 -66.83 8.34
CA GLY A 188 -41.60 -65.87 9.46
C GLY A 188 -40.25 -65.18 9.64
N GLN A 189 -39.15 -65.93 9.57
CA GLN A 189 -37.79 -65.40 9.63
C GLN A 189 -37.47 -64.48 8.43
N GLN A 190 -37.89 -64.85 7.22
CA GLN A 190 -37.71 -64.00 6.04
C GLN A 190 -38.47 -62.68 6.18
N GLN A 191 -39.69 -62.68 6.74
CA GLN A 191 -40.44 -61.45 7.01
C GLN A 191 -39.75 -60.56 8.04
N GLU A 192 -39.20 -61.16 9.11
CA GLU A 192 -38.45 -60.43 10.13
C GLU A 192 -37.20 -59.78 9.53
N ILE A 193 -36.41 -60.52 8.74
CA ILE A 193 -35.24 -60.01 8.02
C ILE A 193 -35.65 -58.88 7.06
N ALA A 194 -36.73 -59.05 6.31
CA ALA A 194 -37.22 -58.02 5.39
C ALA A 194 -37.64 -56.74 6.14
N SER A 195 -38.32 -56.87 7.27
CA SER A 195 -38.71 -55.71 8.10
C SER A 195 -37.49 -54.97 8.65
N TYR A 196 -36.48 -55.71 9.10
CA TYR A 196 -35.23 -55.14 9.59
C TYR A 196 -34.44 -54.45 8.47
N LEU A 197 -34.37 -55.05 7.27
CA LEU A 197 -33.73 -54.45 6.11
C LEU A 197 -34.45 -53.17 5.68
N ASN A 198 -35.77 -53.15 5.67
CA ASN A 198 -36.54 -51.93 5.34
C ASN A 198 -36.25 -50.80 6.35
N LEU A 199 -36.25 -51.12 7.65
CA LEU A 199 -35.89 -50.14 8.70
C LEU A 199 -34.45 -49.64 8.55
N ALA A 200 -33.52 -50.53 8.23
CA ALA A 200 -32.12 -50.19 7.99
C ALA A 200 -31.96 -49.27 6.77
N LEU A 201 -32.63 -49.58 5.66
CA LEU A 201 -32.62 -48.77 4.45
C LEU A 201 -33.22 -47.39 4.70
N GLU A 202 -34.32 -47.30 5.45
CA GLU A 202 -34.94 -46.02 5.81
C GLU A 202 -33.98 -45.14 6.63
N ARG A 203 -33.28 -45.71 7.60
CA ARG A 203 -32.26 -44.97 8.38
C ARG A 203 -31.08 -44.51 7.53
N ILE A 204 -30.58 -45.36 6.64
CA ILE A 204 -29.50 -45.00 5.71
C ILE A 204 -29.96 -43.83 4.81
N ALA A 205 -31.18 -43.87 4.30
CA ALA A 205 -31.74 -42.79 3.49
C ALA A 205 -31.87 -41.48 4.29
N GLN A 206 -32.36 -41.54 5.54
CA GLN A 206 -32.43 -40.37 6.42
C GLN A 206 -31.05 -39.78 6.72
N GLN A 207 -30.04 -40.62 6.95
CA GLN A 207 -28.68 -40.16 7.20
C GLN A 207 -28.08 -39.52 5.94
N GLN A 208 -28.24 -40.12 4.77
CA GLN A 208 -27.83 -39.55 3.49
C GLN A 208 -28.44 -38.16 3.28
N GLN A 209 -29.74 -38.00 3.57
CA GLN A 209 -30.42 -36.71 3.46
C GLN A 209 -29.87 -35.67 4.44
N LYS A 210 -29.57 -36.06 5.68
CA LYS A 210 -28.92 -35.19 6.66
C LYS A 210 -27.54 -34.74 6.17
N THR A 211 -26.72 -35.67 5.66
CA THR A 211 -25.40 -35.38 5.10
C THR A 211 -25.48 -34.44 3.90
N LEU A 212 -26.43 -34.64 2.98
CA LEU A 212 -26.65 -33.76 1.83
C LEU A 212 -27.08 -32.36 2.27
N THR A 213 -27.98 -32.26 3.24
CA THR A 213 -28.41 -30.96 3.80
C THR A 213 -27.25 -30.23 4.47
N GLN A 214 -26.42 -30.97 5.21
CA GLN A 214 -25.22 -30.41 5.83
C GLN A 214 -24.20 -29.93 4.78
N GLN A 215 -23.99 -30.69 3.70
CA GLN A 215 -23.14 -30.26 2.59
C GLN A 215 -23.67 -28.98 1.93
N GLN A 216 -24.99 -28.90 1.69
CA GLN A 216 -25.60 -27.68 1.14
C GLN A 216 -25.40 -26.46 2.06
N GLN A 217 -25.53 -26.64 3.38
CA GLN A 217 -25.26 -25.58 4.34
C GLN A 217 -23.79 -25.14 4.32
N ILE A 218 -22.86 -26.08 4.17
CA ILE A 218 -21.43 -25.77 4.02
C ILE A 218 -21.18 -24.96 2.75
N PHE A 219 -21.79 -25.34 1.62
CA PHE A 219 -21.66 -24.57 0.36
C PHE A 219 -22.25 -23.16 0.47
N ALA A 220 -23.45 -23.02 1.05
CA ALA A 220 -24.04 -21.70 1.30
C ALA A 220 -23.15 -20.83 2.22
N GLY A 221 -22.53 -21.46 3.23
CA GLY A 221 -21.54 -20.80 4.07
C GLY A 221 -20.31 -20.34 3.29
N GLN A 222 -19.78 -21.16 2.38
CA GLN A 222 -18.65 -20.80 1.52
C GLN A 222 -18.97 -19.63 0.59
N GLU A 223 -20.14 -19.62 -0.04
CA GLU A 223 -20.57 -18.48 -0.88
C GLU A 223 -20.63 -17.18 -0.08
N SER A 224 -21.18 -17.24 1.15
CA SER A 224 -21.22 -16.07 2.03
C SER A 224 -19.83 -15.58 2.44
N LEU A 225 -18.89 -16.50 2.67
CA LEU A 225 -17.50 -16.17 3.01
C LEU A 225 -16.79 -15.51 1.83
N VAL A 226 -16.99 -15.99 0.60
CA VAL A 226 -16.44 -15.38 -0.61
C VAL A 226 -16.99 -13.97 -0.82
N ALA A 227 -18.30 -13.77 -0.64
CA ALA A 227 -18.91 -12.44 -0.71
C ALA A 227 -18.34 -11.50 0.38
N GLN A 228 -18.13 -12.00 1.59
CA GLN A 228 -17.51 -11.23 2.67
C GLN A 228 -16.06 -10.84 2.35
N GLN A 229 -15.27 -11.74 1.74
CA GLN A 229 -13.91 -11.44 1.30
C GLN A 229 -13.88 -10.39 0.18
N GLN A 230 -14.82 -10.43 -0.76
CA GLN A 230 -14.95 -9.41 -1.80
C GLN A 230 -15.26 -8.04 -1.21
N ASN A 231 -16.24 -7.95 -0.31
CA ASN A 231 -16.55 -6.71 0.39
C ASN A 231 -15.35 -6.17 1.19
N ALA A 232 -14.57 -7.06 1.83
CA ALA A 232 -13.35 -6.66 2.53
C ALA A 232 -12.27 -6.11 1.59
N ARG A 233 -12.12 -6.69 0.40
CA ARG A 233 -11.21 -6.18 -0.64
C ARG A 233 -11.65 -4.82 -1.17
N GLU A 234 -12.93 -4.65 -1.46
CA GLU A 234 -13.46 -3.35 -1.89
C GLU A 234 -13.24 -2.25 -0.83
N LEU A 235 -13.42 -2.59 0.46
CA LEU A 235 -13.13 -1.66 1.55
C LEU A 235 -11.63 -1.33 1.62
N GLN A 236 -10.76 -2.32 1.41
CA GLN A 236 -9.31 -2.11 1.37
C GLN A 236 -8.90 -1.22 0.19
N GLU A 237 -9.46 -1.43 -1.00
CA GLU A 237 -9.20 -0.59 -2.17
C GLU A 237 -9.68 0.85 -1.94
N ARG A 238 -10.85 1.01 -1.34
CA ARG A 238 -11.39 2.33 -0.99
C ARG A 238 -10.50 3.07 0.01
N THR A 239 -10.02 2.38 1.05
CA THR A 239 -9.12 3.00 2.04
C THR A 239 -7.75 3.31 1.45
N GLN A 240 -7.22 2.48 0.54
CA GLN A 240 -5.99 2.78 -0.21
C GLN A 240 -6.15 3.99 -1.12
N ALA A 241 -7.27 4.11 -1.83
CA ALA A 241 -7.56 5.29 -2.66
C ALA A 241 -7.69 6.56 -1.80
N GLU A 242 -8.36 6.47 -0.65
CA GLU A 242 -8.53 7.59 0.28
C GLU A 242 -7.18 8.04 0.87
N THR A 243 -6.36 7.11 1.34
CA THR A 243 -4.99 7.41 1.83
C THR A 243 -4.08 7.99 0.75
N ALA A 244 -4.15 7.49 -0.49
CA ALA A 244 -3.42 8.06 -1.60
C ALA A 244 -3.87 9.51 -1.89
N SER A 245 -5.18 9.78 -1.84
CA SER A 245 -5.73 11.13 -2.03
C SER A 245 -5.30 12.11 -0.92
N LEU A 246 -5.29 11.66 0.34
CA LEU A 246 -4.80 12.44 1.47
C LEU A 246 -3.30 12.72 1.36
N THR A 247 -2.51 11.72 0.96
CA THR A 247 -1.08 11.87 0.75
C THR A 247 -0.77 12.88 -0.36
N ALA A 248 -1.50 12.82 -1.47
CA ALA A 248 -1.40 13.81 -2.55
C ALA A 248 -1.82 15.21 -2.08
N GLY A 249 -2.89 15.32 -1.29
CA GLY A 249 -3.31 16.58 -0.68
C GLY A 249 -2.24 17.19 0.22
N LEU A 250 -1.58 16.38 1.07
CA LEU A 250 -0.47 16.83 1.91
C LEU A 250 0.74 17.28 1.09
N ALA A 251 1.06 16.58 0.00
CA ALA A 251 2.15 16.98 -0.90
C ALA A 251 1.87 18.33 -1.58
N ASN A 252 0.64 18.57 -2.02
CA ASN A 252 0.24 19.87 -2.58
C ASN A 252 0.32 20.98 -1.53
N LEU A 253 -0.15 20.73 -0.30
CA LEU A 253 -0.06 21.69 0.80
C LEU A 253 1.41 22.04 1.11
N ALA A 254 2.30 21.06 1.12
CA ALA A 254 3.74 21.29 1.31
C ALA A 254 4.34 22.15 0.18
N ALA A 255 3.93 21.90 -1.07
CA ALA A 255 4.36 22.72 -2.21
C ALA A 255 3.85 24.17 -2.09
N ASP A 256 2.60 24.37 -1.66
CA ASP A 256 2.02 25.70 -1.45
C ASP A 256 2.71 26.45 -0.30
N LEU A 257 3.04 25.78 0.80
CA LEU A 257 3.85 26.36 1.87
C LEU A 257 5.26 26.75 1.39
N THR A 258 5.87 25.95 0.52
CA THR A 258 7.17 26.27 -0.07
C THR A 258 7.10 27.50 -0.98
N ARG A 259 6.03 27.63 -1.77
CA ARG A 259 5.77 28.83 -2.58
C ARG A 259 5.57 30.07 -1.71
N LEU A 260 4.77 29.94 -0.65
CA LEU A 260 4.52 31.03 0.28
C LEU A 260 5.82 31.49 0.96
N ALA A 261 6.69 30.55 1.36
CA ALA A 261 8.00 30.87 1.91
C ALA A 261 8.89 31.62 0.88
N ALA A 262 8.85 31.22 -0.40
CA ALA A 262 9.56 31.93 -1.46
C ALA A 262 9.01 33.35 -1.68
N ASP A 263 7.69 33.53 -1.60
CA ASP A 263 7.07 34.85 -1.71
C ASP A 263 7.42 35.75 -0.50
N PHE A 264 7.51 35.21 0.71
CA PHE A 264 8.05 35.95 1.85
C PHE A 264 9.51 36.38 1.66
N ALA A 265 10.35 35.53 1.04
CA ALA A 265 11.72 35.90 0.71
C ALA A 265 11.77 37.04 -0.33
N LYS A 266 10.85 37.05 -1.32
CA LYS A 266 10.71 38.18 -2.25
C LYS A 266 10.28 39.45 -1.53
N ILE A 267 9.35 39.37 -0.58
CA ILE A 267 8.93 40.53 0.23
C ILE A 267 10.11 41.07 1.05
N ALA A 268 10.95 40.20 1.62
CA ALA A 268 12.16 40.63 2.32
C ALA A 268 13.13 41.37 1.38
N HIS A 269 13.37 40.84 0.18
CA HIS A 269 14.20 41.51 -0.82
C HIS A 269 13.61 42.87 -1.27
N LEU A 270 12.28 42.96 -1.43
CA LEU A 270 11.61 44.23 -1.72
C LEU A 270 11.81 45.23 -0.57
N SER A 271 11.81 44.77 0.68
CA SER A 271 12.12 45.62 1.83
C SER A 271 13.55 46.17 1.78
N ASP A 272 14.53 45.35 1.40
CA ASP A 272 15.91 45.79 1.23
C ASP A 272 16.03 46.81 0.09
N LEU A 273 15.35 46.57 -1.03
CA LEU A 273 15.31 47.50 -2.17
C LEU A 273 14.65 48.85 -1.79
N VAL A 274 13.62 48.82 -0.92
CA VAL A 274 13.05 50.05 -0.34
C VAL A 274 14.07 50.78 0.54
N GLY A 275 14.90 50.05 1.28
CA GLY A 275 16.03 50.61 2.02
C GLY A 275 17.06 51.28 1.10
N ASP A 276 17.45 50.61 0.02
CA ASP A 276 18.41 51.12 -0.95
C ASP A 276 17.89 52.34 -1.71
N THR A 277 16.61 52.34 -2.08
CA THR A 277 15.97 53.50 -2.71
C THR A 277 15.86 54.70 -1.76
N ALA A 278 15.61 54.46 -0.47
CA ALA A 278 15.67 55.52 0.54
C ALA A 278 17.09 56.10 0.67
N ALA A 279 18.12 55.25 0.66
CA ALA A 279 19.52 55.68 0.68
C ALA A 279 19.90 56.47 -0.59
N ALA A 280 19.48 56.00 -1.77
CA ALA A 280 19.70 56.70 -3.03
C ALA A 280 18.98 58.06 -3.07
N THR A 281 17.79 58.15 -2.48
CA THR A 281 17.04 59.42 -2.35
C THR A 281 17.79 60.40 -1.43
N ALA A 282 18.35 59.92 -0.32
CA ALA A 282 19.20 60.73 0.56
C ALA A 282 20.50 61.20 -0.12
N GLN A 283 21.08 60.36 -0.98
CA GLN A 283 22.25 60.74 -1.77
C GLN A 283 21.88 61.81 -2.82
N THR A 284 20.72 61.68 -3.47
CA THR A 284 20.23 62.64 -4.47
C THR A 284 19.94 64.00 -3.83
N SER A 285 19.36 64.03 -2.63
CA SER A 285 19.14 65.28 -1.91
C SER A 285 20.45 65.93 -1.47
N SER A 286 21.46 65.15 -1.08
CA SER A 286 22.81 65.63 -0.79
C SER A 286 23.47 66.26 -2.03
N VAL A 287 23.42 65.59 -3.19
CA VAL A 287 23.94 66.12 -4.46
C VAL A 287 23.19 67.38 -4.89
N THR A 288 21.88 67.42 -4.69
CA THR A 288 21.06 68.61 -4.98
C THR A 288 21.44 69.79 -4.08
N ALA A 289 21.70 69.53 -2.79
CA ALA A 289 22.21 70.54 -1.88
C ALA A 289 23.60 71.04 -2.29
N GLN A 290 24.52 70.13 -2.64
CA GLN A 290 25.87 70.48 -3.12
C GLN A 290 25.84 71.30 -4.42
N THR A 291 24.98 70.92 -5.37
CA THR A 291 24.82 71.67 -6.62
C THR A 291 24.19 73.04 -6.39
N SER A 292 23.19 73.15 -5.50
CA SER A 292 22.63 74.47 -5.13
C SER A 292 23.67 75.38 -4.47
N ALA A 293 24.55 74.82 -3.61
CA ALA A 293 25.64 75.55 -2.99
C ALA A 293 26.70 75.98 -4.03
N ALA A 294 27.04 75.11 -4.98
CA ALA A 294 27.95 75.43 -6.06
C ALA A 294 27.40 76.54 -6.99
N VAL A 295 26.10 76.51 -7.31
CA VAL A 295 25.45 77.56 -8.09
C VAL A 295 25.44 78.89 -7.33
N ALA A 296 25.18 78.86 -6.02
CA ALA A 296 25.24 80.06 -5.18
C ALA A 296 26.67 80.65 -5.16
N GLN A 297 27.69 79.80 -5.00
CA GLN A 297 29.10 80.19 -5.05
C GLN A 297 29.47 80.81 -6.41
N LEU A 298 29.07 80.17 -7.51
CA LEU A 298 29.33 80.68 -8.86
C LEU A 298 28.67 82.05 -9.07
N SER A 299 27.46 82.25 -8.55
CA SER A 299 26.78 83.55 -8.62
C SER A 299 27.51 84.64 -7.83
N ALA A 300 28.07 84.29 -6.68
CA ALA A 300 28.86 85.20 -5.86
C ALA A 300 30.19 85.57 -6.55
N ASP A 301 30.84 84.59 -7.17
CA ASP A 301 32.06 84.81 -7.95
C ASP A 301 31.79 85.70 -9.17
N MET A 302 30.66 85.49 -9.88
CA MET A 302 30.24 86.35 -10.99
C MET A 302 29.92 87.78 -10.54
N ALA A 303 29.29 87.96 -9.37
CA ALA A 303 29.10 89.28 -8.79
C ALA A 303 30.45 89.97 -8.50
N GLY A 304 31.44 89.23 -7.98
CA GLY A 304 32.79 89.73 -7.76
C GLY A 304 33.53 90.13 -9.05
N VAL A 305 33.34 89.37 -10.14
CA VAL A 305 33.88 89.74 -11.47
C VAL A 305 33.20 91.00 -12.01
N SER A 306 31.88 91.13 -11.84
CA SER A 306 31.14 92.34 -12.22
C SER A 306 31.63 93.57 -11.45
N ASP A 307 31.86 93.46 -10.15
CA ASP A 307 32.40 94.56 -9.33
C ASP A 307 33.81 94.96 -9.78
N ARG A 308 34.66 93.99 -10.15
CA ARG A 308 35.98 94.28 -10.71
C ARG A 308 35.89 94.96 -12.07
N MET A 309 34.96 94.56 -12.93
CA MET A 309 34.70 95.24 -14.21
C MET A 309 34.23 96.69 -14.02
N VAL A 310 33.38 96.92 -13.01
CA VAL A 310 32.94 98.28 -12.67
C VAL A 310 34.14 99.10 -12.14
N GLN A 311 34.97 98.55 -11.25
CA GLN A 311 36.18 99.23 -10.76
C GLN A 311 37.20 99.53 -11.85
N THR A 312 37.45 98.60 -12.79
CA THR A 312 38.36 98.87 -13.91
C THR A 312 37.78 99.91 -14.87
N SER A 313 36.48 99.89 -15.12
CA SER A 313 35.83 100.93 -15.93
C SER A 313 35.90 102.31 -15.27
N ALA A 314 35.76 102.39 -13.96
CA ALA A 314 35.91 103.63 -13.20
C ALA A 314 37.36 104.14 -13.21
N GLY A 315 38.35 103.23 -13.09
CA GLY A 315 39.77 103.58 -13.20
C GLY A 315 40.14 104.08 -14.60
N ILE A 316 39.56 103.49 -15.65
CA ILE A 316 39.75 103.94 -17.03
C ILE A 316 39.11 105.32 -17.25
N SER A 317 37.90 105.58 -16.73
CA SER A 317 37.29 106.92 -16.76
C SER A 317 38.13 107.97 -16.05
N ALA A 318 38.67 107.67 -14.86
CA ALA A 318 39.55 108.60 -14.14
C ALA A 318 40.82 108.92 -14.92
N MET A 319 41.42 107.93 -15.60
CA MET A 319 42.55 108.18 -16.51
C MET A 319 42.17 109.07 -17.70
N PHE A 320 40.95 108.96 -18.24
CA PHE A 320 40.48 109.82 -19.32
C PHE A 320 40.21 111.26 -18.84
N ASP A 321 39.69 111.44 -17.62
CA ASP A 321 39.48 112.76 -17.02
C ASP A 321 40.81 113.47 -16.73
N ASP A 322 41.82 112.76 -16.24
CA ASP A 322 43.18 113.28 -16.04
C ASP A 322 43.83 113.69 -17.37
N LEU A 323 43.59 112.93 -18.44
CA LEU A 323 44.11 113.24 -19.78
C LEU A 323 43.39 114.45 -20.40
N ALA A 324 42.09 114.61 -20.16
CA ALA A 324 41.33 115.77 -20.58
C ALA A 324 41.81 117.06 -19.87
N SER A 325 42.06 116.99 -18.55
CA SER A 325 42.61 118.08 -17.74
C SER A 325 44.04 118.48 -18.18
N ALA A 326 44.87 117.50 -18.55
CA ALA A 326 46.19 117.76 -19.14
C ALA A 326 46.07 118.45 -20.51
N SER A 327 45.06 118.11 -21.31
CA SER A 327 44.82 118.75 -22.61
C SER A 327 44.35 120.21 -22.47
N GLU A 328 43.49 120.53 -21.50
CA GLU A 328 43.05 121.90 -21.21
C GLU A 328 44.22 122.78 -20.74
N SER A 329 45.14 122.21 -19.95
CA SER A 329 46.36 122.90 -19.51
C SER A 329 47.30 123.22 -20.68
N ILE A 330 47.36 122.36 -21.71
CA ILE A 330 48.15 122.59 -22.93
C ILE A 330 47.52 123.67 -23.80
N VAL A 331 46.17 123.72 -23.89
CA VAL A 331 45.45 124.78 -24.62
C VAL A 331 45.62 126.13 -23.92
N MET A 332 45.54 126.20 -22.58
CA MET A 332 45.85 127.44 -21.85
C MET A 332 47.29 127.93 -22.09
N LEU A 333 48.27 127.02 -22.14
CA LEU A 333 49.67 127.38 -22.44
C LEU A 333 49.83 127.91 -23.87
N ALA A 334 49.06 127.39 -24.83
CA ALA A 334 49.06 127.88 -26.21
C ALA A 334 48.45 129.29 -26.33
N ASP A 335 47.37 129.59 -25.60
CA ASP A 335 46.75 130.92 -25.59
C ASP A 335 47.63 131.99 -24.91
N VAL A 336 48.33 131.62 -23.83
CA VAL A 336 49.31 132.51 -23.17
C VAL A 336 50.49 132.83 -24.09
N LEU A 337 50.95 131.84 -24.87
CA LEU A 337 51.99 132.03 -25.87
C LEU A 337 51.53 132.90 -27.04
N ALA A 338 50.27 132.78 -27.48
CA ALA A 338 49.68 133.64 -28.50
C ALA A 338 49.52 135.10 -28.00
N GLY A 339 49.18 135.30 -26.73
CA GLY A 339 49.08 136.63 -26.10
C GLY A 339 50.42 137.35 -25.95
N LEU A 340 51.51 136.62 -25.68
CA LEU A 340 52.87 137.19 -25.62
C LEU A 340 53.39 137.63 -27.00
N ALA A 341 52.99 136.96 -28.08
CA ALA A 341 53.39 137.32 -29.44
C ALA A 341 52.80 138.67 -29.92
N ALA A 342 51.70 139.13 -29.32
CA ALA A 342 51.05 140.39 -29.69
C ALA A 342 51.71 141.66 -29.08
N HIS A 343 52.60 141.51 -28.09
CA HIS A 343 53.18 142.64 -27.33
C HIS A 343 54.62 143.03 -27.72
N SER A 344 55.25 142.32 -28.67
CA SER A 344 56.59 142.65 -29.20
C SER A 344 56.76 142.17 -30.64
N PRO A 345 56.61 143.04 -31.66
CA PRO A 345 56.74 142.67 -33.07
C PRO A 345 58.19 142.47 -33.55
N GLU A 346 59.18 142.39 -32.65
CA GLU A 346 60.61 142.27 -32.98
C GLU A 346 61.27 141.00 -32.40
N LEU A 347 60.48 139.95 -32.15
CA LEU A 347 61.00 138.60 -31.90
C LEU A 347 60.65 137.69 -33.07
N ALA A 348 61.65 137.47 -33.92
CA ALA A 348 61.67 136.38 -34.87
C ALA A 348 61.30 135.06 -34.16
N VAL A 349 60.14 134.53 -34.51
CA VAL A 349 59.64 133.23 -34.04
C VAL A 349 60.73 132.18 -34.33
N PRO A 350 61.36 131.57 -33.32
CA PRO A 350 62.44 130.63 -33.55
C PRO A 350 61.87 129.33 -34.14
N ASP A 351 62.63 128.69 -35.04
CA ASP A 351 62.41 127.33 -35.59
C ASP A 351 62.01 126.26 -34.56
N ARG A 352 62.20 126.52 -33.26
CA ARG A 352 61.77 125.65 -32.15
C ARG A 352 60.25 125.52 -32.02
N LEU A 353 59.46 126.53 -32.39
CA LEU A 353 58.00 126.45 -32.31
C LEU A 353 57.41 125.58 -33.43
N LEU A 354 57.97 125.64 -34.64
CA LEU A 354 57.54 124.78 -35.75
C LEU A 354 57.84 123.30 -35.46
N ARG A 355 59.00 123.00 -34.84
CA ARG A 355 59.31 121.63 -34.39
C ARG A 355 58.36 121.14 -33.31
N LYS A 356 57.98 121.99 -32.36
CA LYS A 356 57.02 121.62 -31.30
C LYS A 356 55.62 121.36 -31.86
N GLN A 357 55.20 122.09 -32.89
CA GLN A 357 53.93 121.84 -33.57
C GLN A 357 53.94 120.52 -34.35
N GLN A 358 55.05 120.18 -35.02
CA GLN A 358 55.23 118.87 -35.66
C GLN A 358 55.30 117.71 -34.65
N GLU A 359 55.90 117.91 -33.47
CA GLU A 359 55.87 116.92 -32.38
C GLU A 359 54.45 116.68 -31.85
N ILE A 360 53.61 117.72 -31.77
CA ILE A 360 52.21 117.61 -31.36
C ILE A 360 51.37 116.86 -32.41
N GLU A 361 51.57 117.12 -33.70
CA GLU A 361 50.89 116.37 -34.77
C GLU A 361 51.32 114.89 -34.81
N ALA A 362 52.60 114.60 -34.57
CA ALA A 362 53.09 113.22 -34.47
C ALA A 362 52.49 112.49 -33.26
N LEU A 363 52.32 113.17 -32.12
CA LEU A 363 51.64 112.63 -30.93
C LEU A 363 50.14 112.40 -31.17
N ALA A 364 49.47 113.30 -31.90
CA ALA A 364 48.06 113.12 -32.25
C ALA A 364 47.84 111.91 -33.17
N GLN A 365 48.74 111.70 -34.14
CA GLN A 365 48.69 110.52 -35.03
C GLN A 365 48.99 109.21 -34.29
N SER A 366 49.95 109.20 -33.36
CA SER A 366 50.24 107.99 -32.57
C SER A 366 49.10 107.64 -31.61
N LEU A 367 48.41 108.64 -31.06
CA LEU A 367 47.22 108.43 -30.24
C LEU A 367 46.05 107.85 -31.05
N ALA A 368 45.82 108.35 -32.27
CA ALA A 368 44.80 107.80 -33.17
C ALA A 368 45.09 106.35 -33.57
N GLN A 369 46.37 106.01 -33.81
CA GLN A 369 46.78 104.63 -34.09
C GLN A 369 46.62 103.72 -32.86
N ALA A 370 46.93 104.20 -31.65
CA ALA A 370 46.72 103.47 -30.41
C ALA A 370 45.23 103.20 -30.15
N GLN A 371 44.35 104.17 -30.42
CA GLN A 371 42.89 103.99 -30.31
C GLN A 371 42.35 102.97 -31.32
N ALA A 372 42.84 103.00 -32.57
CA ALA A 372 42.45 102.01 -33.59
C ALA A 372 42.93 100.59 -33.22
N ALA A 373 44.14 100.46 -32.66
CA ALA A 373 44.66 99.18 -32.18
C ALA A 373 43.83 98.66 -30.99
N ALA A 374 43.51 99.50 -30.00
CA ALA A 374 42.67 99.12 -28.87
C ALA A 374 41.26 98.68 -29.28
N ALA A 375 40.66 99.34 -30.28
CA ALA A 375 39.37 98.94 -30.83
C ALA A 375 39.41 97.58 -31.57
N ALA A 376 40.53 97.25 -32.21
CA ALA A 376 40.73 95.95 -32.85
C ALA A 376 40.87 94.82 -31.81
N THR A 377 41.68 95.02 -30.77
CA THR A 377 41.87 94.03 -29.69
C THR A 377 40.56 93.75 -28.94
N ASN A 378 39.73 94.78 -28.71
CA ASN A 378 38.45 94.61 -28.03
C ASN A 378 37.44 93.81 -28.87
N ARG A 379 37.46 93.94 -30.20
CA ARG A 379 36.64 93.10 -31.10
C ARG A 379 37.08 91.64 -31.07
N GLU A 380 38.38 91.38 -31.02
CA GLU A 380 38.91 90.01 -30.97
C GLU A 380 38.56 89.32 -29.63
N LEU A 381 38.59 90.06 -28.53
CA LEU A 381 38.19 89.55 -27.21
C LEU A 381 36.71 89.15 -27.18
N ILE A 382 35.81 89.98 -27.73
CA ILE A 382 34.37 89.68 -27.79
C ILE A 382 34.11 88.42 -28.62
N VAL A 383 34.85 88.22 -29.72
CA VAL A 383 34.73 87.00 -30.55
C VAL A 383 35.25 85.77 -29.80
N GLN A 384 36.36 85.89 -29.07
CA GLN A 384 36.89 84.79 -28.24
C GLN A 384 35.94 84.41 -27.11
N GLU A 385 35.32 85.38 -26.43
CA GLU A 385 34.34 85.11 -25.37
C GLU A 385 33.10 84.39 -25.93
N GLN A 386 32.56 84.84 -27.07
CA GLN A 386 31.42 84.16 -27.69
C GLN A 386 31.75 82.73 -28.14
N PHE A 387 32.97 82.51 -28.66
CA PHE A 387 33.42 81.16 -29.01
C PHE A 387 33.47 80.24 -27.79
N PHE A 388 34.01 80.72 -26.66
CA PHE A 388 34.10 79.94 -25.43
C PHE A 388 32.73 79.57 -24.86
N ILE A 389 31.76 80.50 -24.88
CA ILE A 389 30.39 80.23 -24.43
C ILE A 389 29.72 79.14 -25.28
N VAL A 390 29.91 79.18 -26.61
CA VAL A 390 29.32 78.18 -27.52
C VAL A 390 29.97 76.80 -27.35
N GLU A 391 31.29 76.73 -27.18
CA GLU A 391 32.00 75.47 -26.90
C GLU A 391 31.55 74.85 -25.56
N ALA A 392 31.41 75.66 -24.51
CA ALA A 392 30.93 75.21 -23.21
C ALA A 392 29.49 74.66 -23.28
N GLN A 393 28.60 75.32 -24.04
CA GLN A 393 27.23 74.84 -24.26
C GLN A 393 27.19 73.52 -25.04
N LYS A 394 28.05 73.35 -26.06
CA LYS A 394 28.17 72.09 -26.80
C LYS A 394 28.63 70.93 -25.92
N ALA A 395 29.63 71.17 -25.07
CA ALA A 395 30.14 70.14 -24.15
C ALA A 395 29.05 69.69 -23.16
N ALA A 396 28.28 70.62 -22.61
CA ALA A 396 27.17 70.32 -21.72
C ALA A 396 26.05 69.52 -22.42
N LEU A 397 25.74 69.85 -23.68
CA LEU A 397 24.74 69.13 -24.47
C LEU A 397 25.18 67.69 -24.77
N ALA A 398 26.46 67.49 -25.11
CA ALA A 398 27.01 66.17 -25.39
C ALA A 398 26.98 65.25 -24.16
N GLU A 399 27.26 65.79 -22.98
CA GLU A 399 27.21 65.04 -21.73
C GLU A 399 25.78 64.63 -21.35
N MET A 400 24.80 65.54 -21.54
CA MET A 400 23.38 65.20 -21.34
C MET A 400 22.94 64.08 -22.29
N GLN A 401 23.37 64.11 -23.55
CA GLN A 401 23.02 63.07 -24.52
C GLN A 401 23.57 61.69 -24.12
N ARG A 402 24.84 61.62 -23.68
CA ARG A 402 25.44 60.39 -23.14
C ARG A 402 24.62 59.79 -22.02
N ARG A 403 24.16 60.63 -21.09
CA ARG A 403 23.42 60.17 -19.92
C ARG A 403 22.03 59.65 -20.26
N ILE A 404 21.40 60.19 -21.30
CA ILE A 404 20.15 59.66 -21.84
C ILE A 404 20.39 58.29 -22.48
N ASP A 405 21.46 58.13 -23.25
CA ASP A 405 21.79 56.84 -23.89
C ASP A 405 22.11 55.76 -22.85
N GLU A 406 22.83 56.09 -21.79
CA GLU A 406 23.12 55.18 -20.67
C GLU A 406 21.84 54.72 -19.95
N LEU A 407 20.89 55.64 -19.70
CA LEU A 407 19.60 55.31 -19.07
C LEU A 407 18.74 54.39 -19.96
N HIS A 408 18.75 54.63 -21.28
CA HIS A 408 18.07 53.73 -22.22
C HIS A 408 18.66 52.32 -22.23
N GLU A 409 19.99 52.20 -22.18
CA GLU A 409 20.63 50.88 -22.17
C GLU A 409 20.38 50.16 -20.83
N GLN A 410 20.39 50.88 -19.70
CA GLN A 410 19.98 50.33 -18.41
C GLN A 410 18.53 49.84 -18.41
N GLN A 411 17.60 50.59 -19.00
CA GLN A 411 16.19 50.18 -19.11
C GLN A 411 16.05 48.91 -19.97
N LYS A 412 16.81 48.81 -21.07
CA LYS A 412 16.84 47.63 -21.94
C LYS A 412 17.43 46.40 -21.25
N GLN A 413 18.45 46.58 -20.41
CA GLN A 413 18.99 45.50 -19.59
C GLN A 413 17.98 45.01 -18.55
N MET A 414 17.22 45.92 -17.92
CA MET A 414 16.15 45.53 -16.99
C MET A 414 15.03 44.74 -17.69
N LEU A 415 14.61 45.15 -18.88
CA LEU A 415 13.59 44.45 -19.67
C LEU A 415 14.01 43.05 -20.17
N ASN A 416 15.30 42.80 -20.32
CA ASN A 416 15.81 41.49 -20.73
C ASN A 416 16.10 40.55 -19.55
N ALA A 417 16.09 41.07 -18.32
CA ALA A 417 16.34 40.30 -17.09
C ALA A 417 15.05 39.72 -16.47
N GLU A 418 13.88 40.22 -16.88
CA GLU A 418 12.55 39.64 -16.65
C GLU A 418 12.20 38.61 -17.73
#